data_AF-A0A1Q7N7M4-F1
#
_entry.id   AF-A0A1Q7N7M4-F1
#
_cell.length_a   1.000
_cell.length_b   1.000
_cell.length_c   1.000
_cell.angle_alpha   90.00
_cell.angle_beta   90.00
_cell.angle_gamma   90.00
#
_symmetry.space_group_name_H-M   'P 1'
#
loop_
_entity.id
_entity.type
_entity.pdbx_description
1 polymer ?
#
loop_
_entity_poly.entity_id
_entity_poly.type
_entity_poly.pdbx_seq_one_letter_code
_entity_poly.pdbx_strand_id
1 'polypeptide(L)'
;MLAGVDRPALAATIPTRTRPAILLDVGASVECRPQHLLQFAVMGSVYARVGLGIETPRVGLLSIGEEETKGNELTREAHRLLKAAPLNFAGNIEARHVYSGDADVIVCDGFTGNVALKISEGLVEVVEGLLKEELSSTVTMRVGSLLTRRALRRFRRRVDYSEYGGAPLLGVAGVTIVGHGRSSAKAVRNAIAMAYRFADNRFIERVQREIAAAAVSAGACGPSEAPEGSPAQPGRRASGSGGGAPRP
;
A
#
# COMPACT_ATOMS: atom_id res chain seq x y z
N MET A 1 6.49 -0.57 -20.25
CA MET A 1 5.49 -0.83 -19.20
C MET A 1 4.75 -2.11 -19.55
N LEU A 2 4.25 -2.84 -18.56
CA LEU A 2 3.35 -3.97 -18.82
C LEU A 2 2.02 -3.44 -19.38
N ALA A 3 1.42 -4.14 -20.34
CA ALA A 3 0.17 -3.70 -20.95
C ALA A 3 -0.96 -3.57 -19.90
N GLY A 4 -1.66 -2.44 -19.91
CA GLY A 4 -2.71 -2.11 -18.94
C GLY A 4 -2.22 -1.53 -17.61
N VAL A 5 -0.90 -1.41 -17.40
CA VAL A 5 -0.32 -0.75 -16.22
C VAL A 5 0.16 0.65 -16.60
N ASP A 6 -0.36 1.66 -15.90
CA ASP A 6 0.01 3.06 -16.15
C ASP A 6 1.31 3.45 -15.43
N ARG A 7 1.50 2.93 -14.22
CA ARG A 7 2.62 3.26 -13.34
C ARG A 7 3.21 2.02 -12.66
N PRO A 8 4.55 1.92 -12.56
CA PRO A 8 5.15 0.86 -11.79
C PRO A 8 5.02 1.16 -10.29
N ALA A 9 5.15 0.11 -9.48
CA ALA A 9 5.16 0.23 -8.02
C ALA A 9 6.28 -0.60 -7.41
N LEU A 10 7.00 -0.01 -6.47
CA LEU A 10 8.00 -0.69 -5.66
C LEU A 10 7.29 -1.38 -4.50
N ALA A 11 7.46 -2.70 -4.40
CA ALA A 11 6.80 -3.53 -3.40
C ALA A 11 7.78 -3.88 -2.27
N ALA A 12 7.54 -3.38 -1.06
CA ALA A 12 8.29 -3.80 0.12
C ALA A 12 7.57 -4.94 0.83
N THR A 13 8.28 -6.05 1.09
CA THR A 13 7.77 -7.06 2.04
C THR A 13 8.11 -6.60 3.45
N ILE A 14 7.07 -6.35 4.24
CA ILE A 14 7.19 -5.93 5.63
C ILE A 14 6.79 -7.08 6.58
N PRO A 15 7.42 -7.17 7.76
CA PRO A 15 6.97 -8.11 8.77
C PRO A 15 5.62 -7.66 9.36
N THR A 16 4.82 -8.59 9.87
CA THR A 16 3.68 -8.26 10.73
C THR A 16 3.64 -9.20 11.94
N ARG A 17 2.66 -9.02 12.83
CA ARG A 17 2.43 -9.93 13.96
C ARG A 17 2.10 -11.36 13.53
N THR A 18 1.43 -11.54 12.39
CA THR A 18 0.96 -12.85 11.91
C THR A 18 1.88 -13.43 10.84
N ARG A 19 1.93 -12.81 9.65
CA ARG A 19 2.72 -13.22 8.49
C ARG A 19 3.21 -12.01 7.69
N PRO A 20 4.24 -12.12 6.85
CA PRO A 20 4.70 -10.99 6.05
C PRO A 20 3.58 -10.42 5.17
N ALA A 21 3.56 -9.10 5.03
CA ALA A 21 2.64 -8.37 4.17
C ALA A 21 3.42 -7.56 3.13
N ILE A 22 2.73 -7.09 2.10
CA ILE A 22 3.31 -6.27 1.03
C ILE A 22 2.83 -4.84 1.21
N LEU A 23 3.74 -3.89 1.38
CA LEU A 23 3.46 -2.45 1.33
C LEU A 23 3.82 -1.92 -0.05
N LEU A 24 2.88 -1.22 -0.69
CA LEU A 24 3.00 -0.81 -2.08
C LEU A 24 2.20 0.48 -2.31
N ASP A 25 2.65 1.49 -3.02
CA ASP A 25 4.00 1.72 -3.50
C ASP A 25 4.88 2.33 -2.39
N VAL A 26 6.17 2.01 -2.38
CA VAL A 26 7.16 2.59 -1.44
C VAL A 26 8.19 3.50 -2.12
N GLY A 27 7.89 4.04 -3.30
CA GLY A 27 8.65 5.16 -3.87
C GLY A 27 8.90 5.14 -5.38
N ALA A 28 8.25 4.27 -6.15
CA ALA A 28 8.37 4.29 -7.62
C ALA A 28 7.54 5.41 -8.27
N SER A 29 6.39 5.74 -7.68
CA SER A 29 5.34 6.61 -8.20
C SER A 29 4.85 7.55 -7.09
N VAL A 30 5.53 8.68 -6.94
CA VAL A 30 5.27 9.69 -5.90
C VAL A 30 3.87 10.26 -6.00
N GLU A 31 3.43 10.63 -7.20
CA GLU A 31 2.08 11.16 -7.45
C GLU A 31 1.21 10.10 -8.13
N CYS A 32 0.07 9.81 -7.52
CA CYS A 32 -0.85 8.77 -7.99
C CYS A 32 -2.25 9.32 -8.25
N ARG A 33 -2.93 8.68 -9.21
CA ARG A 33 -4.38 8.77 -9.41
C ARG A 33 -5.05 7.55 -8.76
N PRO A 34 -6.34 7.60 -8.44
CA PRO A 34 -7.07 6.48 -7.83
C PRO A 34 -6.92 5.15 -8.59
N GLN A 35 -6.89 5.21 -9.93
CA GLN A 35 -6.73 4.04 -10.79
C GLN A 35 -5.37 3.37 -10.62
N HIS A 36 -4.32 4.14 -10.30
CA HIS A 36 -3.01 3.55 -10.00
C HIS A 36 -3.07 2.71 -8.73
N LEU A 37 -3.74 3.18 -7.67
CA LEU A 37 -3.91 2.42 -6.41
C LEU A 37 -4.70 1.12 -6.62
N LEU A 38 -5.67 1.13 -7.55
CA LEU A 38 -6.35 -0.10 -7.99
C LEU A 38 -5.38 -1.07 -8.69
N GLN A 39 -4.59 -0.60 -9.66
CA GLN A 39 -3.59 -1.42 -10.34
C GLN A 39 -2.56 -1.99 -9.35
N PHE A 40 -2.13 -1.17 -8.40
CA PHE A 40 -1.23 -1.50 -7.30
C PHE A 40 -1.79 -2.64 -6.43
N ALA A 41 -3.07 -2.58 -6.08
CA ALA A 41 -3.75 -3.62 -5.32
C ALA A 41 -3.83 -4.94 -6.07
N VAL A 42 -4.13 -4.89 -7.37
CA VAL A 42 -4.18 -6.07 -8.24
C VAL A 42 -2.79 -6.72 -8.35
N MET A 43 -1.76 -5.92 -8.66
CA MET A 43 -0.37 -6.39 -8.74
C MET A 43 0.11 -6.97 -7.40
N GLY A 44 -0.17 -6.27 -6.30
CA GLY A 44 0.16 -6.73 -4.95
C GLY A 44 -0.55 -8.04 -4.59
N SER A 45 -1.80 -8.22 -5.00
CA SER A 45 -2.56 -9.47 -4.78
C SER A 45 -1.95 -10.65 -5.54
N VAL A 46 -1.54 -10.45 -6.79
CA VAL A 46 -0.82 -11.49 -7.55
C VAL A 46 0.53 -11.79 -6.89
N TYR A 47 1.23 -10.78 -6.38
CA TYR A 47 2.48 -10.98 -5.66
C TYR A 47 2.26 -11.77 -4.36
N ALA A 48 1.24 -11.43 -3.56
CA ALA A 48 0.91 -12.19 -2.36
C ALA A 48 0.64 -13.67 -2.66
N ARG A 49 -0.10 -13.96 -3.74
CA ARG A 49 -0.36 -15.34 -4.20
C ARG A 49 0.92 -16.07 -4.60
N VAL A 50 1.71 -15.47 -5.49
CA VAL A 50 2.88 -16.14 -6.10
C VAL A 50 4.11 -16.12 -5.20
N GLY A 51 4.40 -14.98 -4.59
CA GLY A 51 5.60 -14.75 -3.80
C GLY A 51 5.48 -15.19 -2.35
N LEU A 52 4.29 -15.04 -1.74
CA LEU A 52 4.05 -15.37 -0.34
C LEU A 52 3.16 -16.61 -0.13
N GLY A 53 2.58 -17.17 -1.21
CA GLY A 53 1.72 -18.36 -1.12
C GLY A 53 0.37 -18.10 -0.45
N ILE A 54 -0.11 -16.85 -0.47
CA ILE A 54 -1.38 -16.46 0.16
C ILE A 54 -2.49 -16.54 -0.90
N GLU A 55 -3.34 -17.56 -0.84
CA GLU A 55 -4.36 -17.82 -1.86
C GLU A 55 -5.37 -16.67 -2.05
N THR A 56 -5.90 -16.13 -0.93
CA THR A 56 -6.94 -15.09 -0.90
C THR A 56 -6.47 -13.84 -0.16
N PRO A 57 -5.49 -13.09 -0.71
CA PRO A 57 -4.81 -12.02 0.01
C PRO A 57 -5.77 -10.87 0.32
N ARG A 58 -5.83 -10.46 1.59
CA ARG A 58 -6.59 -9.27 2.00
C ARG A 58 -5.87 -8.01 1.57
N VAL A 59 -6.58 -7.14 0.87
CA VAL A 59 -6.07 -5.84 0.41
C VAL A 59 -6.58 -4.74 1.33
N GLY A 60 -5.70 -3.96 1.92
CA GLY A 60 -6.03 -2.78 2.70
C GLY A 60 -5.55 -1.50 1.99
N LEU A 61 -6.28 -0.41 2.16
CA LEU A 61 -5.88 0.92 1.67
C LEU A 61 -5.34 1.74 2.85
N LEU A 62 -4.08 2.18 2.79
CA LEU A 62 -3.50 2.99 3.86
C LEU A 62 -4.23 4.34 3.96
N SER A 63 -4.71 4.68 5.15
CA SER A 63 -5.45 5.90 5.41
C SER A 63 -5.16 6.45 6.81
N ILE A 64 -5.75 7.60 7.12
CA ILE A 64 -5.69 8.27 8.43
C ILE A 64 -6.83 7.83 9.37
N GLY A 65 -7.72 6.94 8.92
CA GLY A 65 -8.83 6.38 9.68
C GLY A 65 -9.42 5.16 8.98
N GLU A 66 -10.10 4.30 9.73
CA GLU A 66 -10.71 3.07 9.22
C GLU A 66 -12.01 3.31 8.43
N GLU A 67 -12.69 4.44 8.67
CA GLU A 67 -13.94 4.76 7.99
C GLU A 67 -13.72 5.10 6.50
N GLU A 68 -14.66 4.71 5.64
CA GLU A 68 -14.57 4.89 4.17
C GLU A 68 -14.39 6.37 3.75
N THR A 69 -14.88 7.30 4.56
CA THR A 69 -14.81 8.75 4.32
C THR A 69 -13.47 9.39 4.72
N LYS A 70 -12.57 8.64 5.38
CA LYS A 70 -11.28 9.14 5.86
C LYS A 70 -10.21 9.06 4.78
N GLY A 71 -9.32 10.04 4.82
CA GLY A 71 -8.25 10.21 3.85
C GLY A 71 -8.45 11.45 2.99
N ASN A 72 -7.52 11.67 2.07
CA ASN A 72 -7.63 12.72 1.06
C ASN A 72 -8.52 12.25 -0.10
N GLU A 73 -8.68 13.10 -1.12
CA GLU A 73 -9.47 12.77 -2.31
C GLU A 73 -8.97 11.49 -3.02
N LEU A 74 -7.64 11.34 -3.15
CA LEU A 74 -7.03 10.13 -3.72
C LEU A 74 -7.45 8.86 -2.97
N THR A 75 -7.36 8.86 -1.64
CA THR A 75 -7.74 7.72 -0.80
C THR A 75 -9.24 7.41 -0.92
N ARG A 76 -10.11 8.41 -0.86
CA ARG A 76 -11.57 8.20 -0.93
C ARG A 76 -12.00 7.64 -2.28
N GLU A 77 -11.48 8.18 -3.38
CA GLU A 77 -11.80 7.65 -4.71
C GLU A 77 -11.18 6.27 -4.96
N ALA A 78 -9.96 6.03 -4.47
CA ALA A 78 -9.34 4.72 -4.54
C ALA A 78 -10.13 3.68 -3.75
N HIS A 79 -10.66 4.05 -2.58
CA HIS A 79 -11.54 3.18 -1.78
C HIS A 79 -12.76 2.73 -2.60
N ARG A 80 -13.44 3.67 -3.27
CA ARG A 80 -14.60 3.36 -4.13
C ARG A 80 -14.23 2.37 -5.22
N LEU A 81 -13.10 2.57 -5.90
CA LEU A 81 -12.63 1.69 -6.96
C LEU A 81 -12.25 0.29 -6.43
N LEU A 82 -11.55 0.22 -5.30
CA LEU A 82 -11.11 -1.04 -4.69
C LEU A 82 -12.30 -1.88 -4.19
N LYS A 83 -13.32 -1.23 -3.64
CA LYS A 83 -14.56 -1.86 -3.19
C LYS A 83 -15.37 -2.48 -4.34
N ALA A 84 -15.31 -1.89 -5.53
CA ALA A 84 -15.98 -2.40 -6.73
C ALA A 84 -15.16 -3.43 -7.52
N ALA A 85 -13.87 -3.58 -7.20
CA ALA A 85 -12.98 -4.50 -7.89
C ALA A 85 -13.14 -5.95 -7.39
N PRO A 86 -12.78 -6.96 -8.20
CA PRO A 86 -12.78 -8.36 -7.79
C PRO A 86 -11.58 -8.69 -6.88
N LEU A 87 -11.45 -7.96 -5.77
CA LEU A 87 -10.39 -8.08 -4.77
C LEU A 87 -11.00 -8.43 -3.41
N ASN A 88 -10.23 -9.12 -2.56
CA ASN A 88 -10.58 -9.30 -1.15
C ASN A 88 -10.24 -8.01 -0.38
N PHE A 89 -11.00 -6.94 -0.63
CA PHE A 89 -10.75 -5.62 -0.05
C PHE A 89 -11.24 -5.55 1.40
N ALA A 90 -10.31 -5.33 2.32
CA ALA A 90 -10.54 -5.24 3.76
C ALA A 90 -10.87 -3.82 4.25
N GLY A 91 -10.92 -2.83 3.34
CA GLY A 91 -11.19 -1.43 3.68
C GLY A 91 -9.91 -0.64 3.98
N ASN A 92 -10.09 0.45 4.72
CA ASN A 92 -8.99 1.34 5.10
C ASN A 92 -8.20 0.75 6.27
N ILE A 93 -6.87 0.90 6.24
CA ILE A 93 -5.95 0.50 7.30
C ILE A 93 -5.24 1.76 7.79
N GLU A 94 -5.32 2.03 9.09
CA GLU A 94 -4.54 3.12 9.68
C GLU A 94 -3.06 2.76 9.83
N ALA A 95 -2.19 3.77 9.77
CA ALA A 95 -0.74 3.59 9.88
C ALA A 95 -0.31 2.78 11.11
N ARG A 96 -0.98 2.94 12.26
CA ARG A 96 -0.69 2.17 13.48
C ARG A 96 -0.99 0.67 13.35
N HIS A 97 -1.85 0.28 12.41
CA HIS A 97 -2.29 -1.09 12.15
C HIS A 97 -1.52 -1.79 11.02
N VAL A 98 -0.60 -1.07 10.33
CA VAL A 98 0.22 -1.63 9.23
C VAL A 98 0.94 -2.92 9.64
N TYR A 99 1.41 -3.00 10.88
CA TYR A 99 2.16 -4.15 11.42
C TYR A 99 1.29 -5.18 12.16
N SER A 100 -0.01 -4.94 12.28
CA SER A 100 -0.93 -5.79 13.03
C SER A 100 -1.25 -7.11 12.31
N GLY A 101 -1.12 -7.12 10.98
CA GLY A 101 -1.46 -8.27 10.14
C GLY A 101 -2.93 -8.32 9.75
N ASP A 102 -3.58 -7.16 9.69
CA ASP A 102 -5.00 -7.00 9.29
C ASP A 102 -5.18 -7.07 7.77
N ALA A 103 -4.11 -6.79 7.00
CA ALA A 103 -4.05 -6.93 5.56
C ALA A 103 -2.75 -7.62 5.13
N ASP A 104 -2.79 -8.22 3.93
CA ASP A 104 -1.68 -8.95 3.33
C ASP A 104 -1.00 -8.13 2.22
N VAL A 105 -1.77 -7.23 1.62
CA VAL A 105 -1.33 -6.20 0.67
C VAL A 105 -1.88 -4.87 1.17
N ILE A 106 -1.02 -3.90 1.41
CA ILE A 106 -1.38 -2.55 1.87
C ILE A 106 -1.01 -1.58 0.77
N VAL A 107 -2.00 -0.89 0.20
CA VAL A 107 -1.80 0.04 -0.91
C VAL A 107 -1.79 1.51 -0.47
N CYS A 108 -0.91 2.29 -1.08
CA CYS A 108 -0.73 3.73 -0.89
C CYS A 108 0.01 4.35 -2.08
N ASP A 109 0.08 5.68 -2.15
CA ASP A 109 0.98 6.37 -3.07
C ASP A 109 2.44 6.25 -2.62
N GLY A 110 3.37 6.43 -3.57
CA GLY A 110 4.79 6.23 -3.32
C GLY A 110 5.41 7.21 -2.33
N PHE A 111 4.85 8.42 -2.15
CA PHE A 111 5.32 9.35 -1.13
C PHE A 111 4.98 8.82 0.27
N THR A 112 3.70 8.52 0.51
CA THR A 112 3.21 8.00 1.79
C THR A 112 3.90 6.69 2.16
N GLY A 113 3.99 5.74 1.23
CA GLY A 113 4.61 4.45 1.49
C GLY A 113 6.11 4.53 1.76
N ASN A 114 6.84 5.40 1.04
CA ASN A 114 8.27 5.61 1.30
C ASN A 114 8.50 6.23 2.69
N VAL A 115 7.70 7.23 3.08
CA VAL A 115 7.78 7.82 4.43
C VAL A 115 7.49 6.76 5.50
N ALA A 116 6.42 5.99 5.34
CA ALA A 116 6.06 4.92 6.28
C ALA A 116 7.17 3.86 6.41
N LEU A 117 7.74 3.43 5.28
CA LEU A 117 8.83 2.46 5.27
C LEU A 117 10.07 3.01 5.98
N LYS A 118 10.49 4.24 5.66
CA LYS A 118 11.70 4.85 6.22
C LYS A 118 11.59 5.14 7.71
N ILE A 119 10.43 5.59 8.19
CA ILE A 119 10.17 5.73 9.64
C ILE A 119 10.32 4.38 10.33
N SER A 120 9.79 3.33 9.73
CA SER A 120 9.81 1.99 10.31
C SER A 120 11.21 1.40 10.36
N GLU A 121 12.00 1.58 9.30
CA GLU A 121 13.41 1.20 9.27
C GLU A 121 14.21 1.95 10.35
N GLY A 122 14.03 3.27 10.46
CA GLY A 122 14.71 4.09 11.47
C GLY A 122 14.32 3.69 12.90
N LEU A 123 13.04 3.40 13.15
CA LEU A 123 12.57 2.94 14.46
C LEU A 123 13.20 1.58 14.84
N VAL A 124 13.29 0.65 13.89
CA VAL A 124 13.94 -0.65 14.12
C VAL A 124 15.42 -0.45 14.46
N GLU A 125 16.15 0.38 13.71
CA GLU A 125 17.56 0.68 13.99
C GLU A 125 17.76 1.28 15.39
N VAL A 126 16.90 2.23 15.80
CA VAL A 126 16.93 2.83 17.14
C VAL A 126 16.66 1.79 18.24
N VAL A 127 15.59 1.01 18.11
CA VAL A 127 15.23 -0.03 19.10
C VAL A 127 16.33 -1.08 19.24
N GLU A 128 16.92 -1.51 18.13
CA GLU A 128 18.04 -2.45 18.15
C GLU A 128 19.30 -1.88 18.82
N GLY A 129 19.58 -0.59 18.62
CA GLY A 129 20.68 0.14 19.26
C GLY A 129 20.49 0.18 20.77
N LEU A 130 19.35 0.69 21.23
CA LEU A 130 19.00 0.80 22.66
C LEU A 130 19.02 -0.56 23.36
N LEU A 131 18.46 -1.61 22.75
CA LEU A 131 18.50 -2.96 23.31
C LEU A 131 19.93 -3.50 23.44
N LYS A 132 20.79 -3.22 22.46
CA LYS A 132 22.19 -3.67 22.49
C LYS A 132 22.98 -2.94 23.56
N GLU A 133 22.79 -1.63 23.71
CA GLU A 133 23.40 -0.81 24.75
C GLU A 133 23.03 -1.34 26.14
N GLU A 134 21.73 -1.51 26.40
CA GLU A 134 21.23 -1.96 27.70
C GLU A 134 21.71 -3.37 28.06
N LEU A 135 21.70 -4.30 27.10
CA LEU A 135 22.19 -5.67 27.31
C LEU A 135 23.71 -5.75 27.52
N SER A 136 24.46 -4.68 27.19
CA SER A 136 25.91 -4.61 27.33
C SER A 136 26.39 -3.77 28.52
N SER A 137 25.46 -3.10 29.21
CA SER A 137 25.72 -2.08 30.23
C SER A 137 26.45 -2.62 31.47
N THR A 138 26.10 -3.84 31.92
CA THR A 138 26.67 -4.45 33.13
C THR A 138 27.09 -5.90 32.91
N VAL A 139 27.97 -6.43 33.77
CA VAL A 139 28.42 -7.83 33.71
C VAL A 139 27.24 -8.80 33.82
N THR A 140 26.28 -8.52 34.70
CA THR A 140 25.05 -9.31 34.85
C THR A 140 24.21 -9.31 33.57
N MET A 141 24.04 -8.14 32.94
CA MET A 141 23.31 -8.04 31.66
C MET A 141 24.05 -8.74 30.52
N ARG A 142 25.38 -8.73 30.50
CA ARG A 142 26.17 -9.48 29.51
C ARG A 142 25.95 -10.99 29.65
N VAL A 143 25.92 -11.52 30.88
CA VAL A 143 25.58 -12.93 31.13
C VAL A 143 24.13 -13.22 30.73
N GLY A 144 23.18 -12.34 31.08
CA GLY A 144 21.78 -12.45 30.67
C GLY A 144 21.59 -12.42 29.14
N SER A 145 22.39 -11.61 28.44
CA SER A 145 22.37 -11.53 26.98
C SER A 145 22.75 -12.85 26.30
N LEU A 146 23.60 -13.66 26.94
CA LEU A 146 23.99 -14.97 26.44
C LEU A 146 22.81 -15.95 26.48
N LEU A 147 22.01 -15.89 27.55
CA LEU A 147 20.80 -16.69 27.72
C LEU A 147 19.72 -16.29 26.69
N THR A 148 19.58 -14.99 26.42
CA THR A 148 18.56 -14.46 25.50
C THR A 148 19.02 -14.36 24.04
N ARG A 149 20.30 -14.64 23.75
CA ARG A 149 20.94 -14.48 22.43
C ARG A 149 20.17 -15.14 21.28
N ARG A 150 19.59 -16.33 21.52
CA ARG A 150 18.79 -17.05 20.51
C ARG A 150 17.47 -16.32 20.24
N ALA A 151 16.80 -15.82 21.27
CA ALA A 151 15.57 -15.05 21.13
C ALA A 151 15.83 -13.72 20.40
N LEU A 152 16.87 -12.98 20.80
CA LEU A 152 17.25 -11.73 20.15
C LEU A 152 17.63 -11.92 18.67
N ARG A 153 18.36 -13.00 18.34
CA ARG A 153 18.67 -13.31 16.94
C ARG A 153 17.43 -13.64 16.11
N ARG A 154 16.44 -14.33 16.69
CA ARG A 154 15.16 -14.59 16.02
C ARG A 154 14.35 -13.31 15.84
N PHE A 155 14.33 -12.43 16.85
CA PHE A 155 13.70 -11.11 16.76
C PHE A 155 14.30 -10.30 15.61
N ARG A 156 15.63 -10.15 15.59
CA ARG A 156 16.36 -9.46 14.51
C ARG A 156 15.99 -9.98 13.12
N ARG A 157 15.98 -11.30 12.94
CA ARG A 157 15.58 -11.92 11.66
C ARG A 157 14.13 -11.62 11.26
N ARG A 158 13.23 -11.39 12.21
CA ARG A 158 11.84 -11.03 11.88
C ARG A 158 11.71 -9.58 11.44
N VAL A 159 12.53 -8.67 11.97
CA VAL A 159 12.48 -7.24 11.64
C VAL A 159 13.43 -6.85 10.50
N ASP A 160 14.39 -7.70 10.16
CA ASP A 160 15.35 -7.47 9.08
C ASP A 160 14.72 -7.69 7.69
N TYR A 161 14.52 -6.58 6.97
CA TYR A 161 14.00 -6.55 5.61
C TYR A 161 14.91 -7.24 4.58
N SER A 162 16.21 -7.37 4.85
CA SER A 162 17.17 -8.00 3.94
C SER A 162 16.92 -9.51 3.77
N GLU A 163 16.16 -10.12 4.69
CA GLU A 163 15.70 -11.51 4.59
C GLU A 163 14.83 -11.75 3.36
N TYR A 164 14.19 -10.72 2.80
CA TYR A 164 13.26 -10.87 1.67
C TYR A 164 13.92 -10.67 0.29
N GLY A 165 15.21 -10.31 0.22
CA GLY A 165 15.96 -10.32 -1.05
C GLY A 165 15.79 -9.10 -1.95
N GLY A 166 15.25 -7.98 -1.45
CA GLY A 166 15.03 -6.75 -2.21
C GLY A 166 13.56 -6.48 -2.46
N ALA A 167 13.28 -5.41 -3.20
CA ALA A 167 11.92 -4.93 -3.47
C ALA A 167 11.57 -5.15 -4.95
N PRO A 168 10.59 -6.00 -5.28
CA PRO A 168 10.09 -6.13 -6.65
C PRO A 168 9.56 -4.80 -7.20
N LEU A 169 9.94 -4.46 -8.42
CA LEU A 169 9.34 -3.37 -9.17
C LEU A 169 8.23 -3.94 -10.04
N LEU A 170 6.98 -3.84 -9.57
CA LEU A 170 5.81 -4.39 -10.25
C LEU A 170 5.36 -3.46 -11.37
N GLY A 171 4.74 -4.02 -12.41
CA GLY A 171 4.14 -3.24 -13.51
C GLY A 171 5.05 -2.93 -14.69
N VAL A 172 6.32 -3.37 -14.63
CA VAL A 172 7.23 -3.34 -15.77
C VAL A 172 7.07 -4.61 -16.63
N ALA A 173 7.49 -4.57 -17.89
CA ALA A 173 7.33 -5.68 -18.85
C ALA A 173 8.37 -6.79 -18.63
N GLY A 174 8.58 -7.20 -17.38
CA GLY A 174 9.58 -8.17 -16.97
C GLY A 174 9.65 -8.32 -15.45
N VAL A 175 10.37 -9.34 -14.97
CA VAL A 175 10.62 -9.54 -13.55
C VAL A 175 11.82 -8.70 -13.12
N THR A 176 11.56 -7.65 -12.34
CA THR A 176 12.59 -6.72 -11.86
C THR A 176 12.58 -6.68 -10.35
N ILE A 177 13.75 -6.84 -9.72
CA ILE A 177 13.93 -6.75 -8.28
C ILE A 177 15.00 -5.69 -7.99
N VAL A 178 14.64 -4.69 -7.21
CA VAL A 178 15.52 -3.60 -6.81
C VAL A 178 16.22 -3.98 -5.52
N GLY A 179 17.54 -4.13 -5.59
CA GLY A 179 18.39 -4.29 -4.42
C GLY A 179 18.74 -2.94 -3.79
N HIS A 180 19.23 -2.98 -2.56
CA HIS A 180 19.84 -1.81 -1.92
C HIS A 180 21.34 -1.73 -2.27
N GLY A 181 21.93 -0.53 -2.26
CA GLY A 181 23.37 -0.35 -2.53
C GLY A 181 24.29 -1.14 -1.59
N ARG A 182 23.81 -1.52 -0.41
CA ARG A 182 24.50 -2.36 0.59
C ARG A 182 24.08 -3.84 0.59
N SER A 183 23.52 -4.34 -0.51
CA SER A 183 22.96 -5.70 -0.56
C SER A 183 24.02 -6.77 -0.28
N SER A 184 23.78 -7.59 0.73
CA SER A 184 24.64 -8.73 1.07
C SER A 184 24.48 -9.86 0.05
N ALA A 185 25.44 -10.80 0.01
CA ALA A 185 25.32 -12.02 -0.80
C ALA A 185 24.03 -12.80 -0.51
N LYS A 186 23.57 -12.76 0.75
CA LYS A 186 22.28 -13.34 1.16
C LYS A 186 21.10 -12.65 0.49
N ALA A 187 21.10 -11.31 0.47
CA ALA A 187 20.05 -10.54 -0.18
C ALA A 187 20.01 -10.83 -1.69
N VAL A 188 21.16 -10.86 -2.37
CA VAL A 188 21.26 -11.21 -3.80
C VAL A 188 20.72 -12.61 -4.10
N ARG A 189 21.12 -13.61 -3.31
CA ARG A 189 20.59 -14.98 -3.46
C ARG A 189 19.07 -15.03 -3.29
N ASN A 190 18.53 -14.33 -2.29
CA ASN A 190 17.09 -14.29 -2.05
C ASN A 190 16.36 -13.54 -3.19
N ALA A 191 16.97 -12.50 -3.77
CA ALA A 191 16.47 -11.81 -4.96
C ALA A 191 16.32 -12.79 -6.14
N ILE A 192 17.38 -13.55 -6.44
CA ILE A 192 17.38 -14.53 -7.54
C ILE A 192 16.30 -15.59 -7.31
N ALA A 193 16.16 -16.08 -6.08
CA ALA A 193 15.12 -17.06 -5.74
C ALA A 193 13.70 -16.49 -5.95
N MET A 194 13.47 -15.22 -5.60
CA MET A 194 12.21 -14.54 -5.85
C MET A 194 11.94 -14.34 -7.34
N ALA A 195 12.96 -13.93 -8.10
CA ALA A 195 12.84 -13.76 -9.55
C ALA A 195 12.50 -15.08 -10.24
N TYR A 196 13.16 -16.18 -9.83
CA TYR A 196 12.85 -17.52 -10.30
C TYR A 196 11.39 -17.87 -10.02
N ARG A 197 10.90 -17.68 -8.78
CA ARG A 197 9.49 -17.97 -8.43
C ARG A 197 8.51 -17.19 -9.30
N PHE A 198 8.78 -15.90 -9.56
CA PHE A 198 7.91 -15.08 -10.39
C PHE A 198 7.90 -15.55 -11.84
N ALA A 199 9.07 -15.88 -12.40
CA ALA A 199 9.18 -16.38 -13.76
C ALA A 199 8.50 -17.75 -13.91
N ASP A 200 8.81 -18.70 -13.04
CA ASP A 200 8.25 -20.06 -13.04
C ASP A 200 6.72 -20.07 -12.90
N ASN A 201 6.18 -19.13 -12.11
CA ASN A 201 4.73 -19.00 -11.92
C ASN A 201 4.04 -18.08 -12.94
N ARG A 202 4.74 -17.61 -13.98
CA ARG A 202 4.17 -16.71 -15.02
C ARG A 202 3.54 -15.45 -14.42
N PHE A 203 4.28 -14.80 -13.52
CA PHE A 203 3.80 -13.64 -12.76
C PHE A 203 3.28 -12.52 -13.66
N ILE A 204 4.02 -12.20 -14.73
CA ILE A 204 3.69 -11.10 -15.64
C ILE A 204 2.36 -11.34 -16.35
N GLU A 205 2.14 -12.55 -16.86
CA GLU A 205 0.91 -12.96 -17.53
C GLU A 205 -0.28 -12.94 -16.57
N ARG A 206 -0.07 -13.39 -15.32
CA ARG A 206 -1.11 -13.30 -14.29
C ARG A 206 -1.49 -11.86 -13.99
N VAL A 207 -0.51 -10.96 -13.79
CA VAL A 207 -0.78 -9.54 -13.56
C VAL A 207 -1.56 -8.94 -14.71
N GLN A 208 -1.12 -9.16 -15.96
CA GLN A 208 -1.77 -8.59 -17.15
C GLN A 208 -3.23 -9.04 -17.27
N ARG A 209 -3.51 -10.32 -17.02
CA ARG A 209 -4.88 -10.86 -17.02
C ARG A 209 -5.76 -10.25 -15.94
N GLU A 210 -5.24 -10.13 -14.72
CA GLU A 210 -6.01 -9.64 -13.57
C GLU A 210 -6.28 -8.13 -13.67
N ILE A 211 -5.34 -7.37 -14.23
CA ILE A 211 -5.55 -5.95 -14.52
C ILE A 211 -6.61 -5.75 -15.58
N ALA A 212 -6.60 -6.55 -16.65
CA ALA A 212 -7.66 -6.51 -17.67
C ALA A 212 -9.03 -6.81 -17.05
N ALA A 213 -9.12 -7.80 -16.15
CA ALA A 213 -10.37 -8.12 -15.45
C ALA A 213 -10.86 -6.98 -14.54
N ALA A 214 -9.95 -6.38 -13.76
CA ALA A 214 -10.28 -5.27 -12.87
C ALA A 214 -10.71 -4.00 -13.63
N ALA A 215 -10.12 -3.74 -14.80
CA ALA A 215 -10.48 -2.60 -15.65
C ALA A 215 -11.93 -2.72 -16.18
N VAL A 216 -12.38 -3.93 -16.52
CA VAL A 216 -13.78 -4.19 -16.93
C VAL A 216 -14.75 -3.93 -15.78
N SER A 217 -14.43 -4.37 -14.56
CA SER A 217 -15.26 -4.13 -13.38
C SER A 217 -15.34 -2.65 -12.99
N ALA A 218 -14.23 -1.92 -13.09
CA ALA A 218 -14.19 -0.49 -12.79
C ALA A 218 -14.94 0.35 -13.83
N GLY A 219 -14.87 -0.02 -15.12
CA GLY A 219 -15.58 0.67 -16.20
C GLY A 219 -17.11 0.52 -16.15
N ALA A 220 -17.62 -0.56 -15.57
CA ALA A 220 -19.06 -0.74 -15.33
C ALA A 220 -19.61 0.16 -14.19
N CYS A 221 -18.72 0.70 -13.34
CA CYS A 221 -19.04 1.62 -12.24
C CYS A 221 -18.74 3.08 -12.63
N GLY A 222 -19.31 3.52 -13.76
CA GLY A 222 -19.18 4.87 -14.29
C GLY A 222 -19.44 5.96 -13.23
N PRO A 223 -18.95 7.18 -13.43
CA PRO A 223 -19.14 8.26 -12.46
C PRO A 223 -20.64 8.45 -12.20
N SER A 224 -21.04 8.34 -10.93
CA SER A 224 -22.35 8.84 -10.51
C SER A 224 -22.33 10.34 -10.81
N GLU A 225 -23.14 10.77 -11.77
CA GLU A 225 -23.40 12.19 -11.97
C GLU A 225 -23.79 12.77 -10.61
N ALA A 226 -22.99 13.70 -10.12
CA ALA A 226 -23.42 14.57 -9.04
C ALA A 226 -24.69 15.28 -9.52
N PRO A 227 -25.75 15.40 -8.72
CA PRO A 227 -26.94 16.11 -9.15
C PRO A 227 -26.53 17.55 -9.47
N GLU A 228 -26.57 17.90 -10.76
CA GLU A 228 -26.38 19.26 -11.22
C GLU A 228 -27.33 20.17 -10.43
N GLY A 229 -26.77 21.25 -9.91
CA GLY A 229 -27.50 22.25 -9.14
C GLY A 229 -28.76 22.67 -9.88
N SER A 230 -29.88 22.56 -9.17
CA SER A 230 -31.19 23.03 -9.62
C SER A 230 -31.07 24.47 -10.19
N PRO A 231 -31.48 24.73 -11.44
CA PRO A 231 -31.41 26.06 -12.00
C PRO A 231 -32.36 26.99 -11.22
N ALA A 232 -31.82 28.08 -10.71
CA ALA A 232 -32.57 29.13 -10.05
C ALA A 232 -33.73 29.59 -10.94
N GLN A 233 -34.97 29.46 -10.44
CA GLN A 233 -36.17 29.93 -11.12
C GLN A 233 -36.08 31.45 -11.34
N PRO A 234 -36.35 31.97 -12.55
CA PRO A 234 -36.45 33.41 -12.76
C PRO A 234 -37.71 33.94 -12.06
N GLY A 235 -37.49 34.97 -11.24
CA GLY A 235 -38.51 35.59 -10.39
C GLY A 235 -39.77 36.01 -11.17
N ARG A 236 -40.92 35.59 -10.64
CA ARG A 236 -42.23 36.10 -11.04
C ARG A 236 -42.28 37.60 -10.81
N ARG A 237 -42.46 38.37 -11.88
CA ARG A 237 -42.89 39.78 -11.82
C ARG A 237 -44.25 39.83 -11.13
N ALA A 238 -44.31 40.47 -9.97
CA ALA A 238 -45.55 40.89 -9.35
C ALA A 238 -46.04 42.15 -10.08
N SER A 239 -47.18 42.03 -10.74
CA SER A 239 -48.01 43.14 -11.20
C SER A 239 -49.02 43.51 -10.12
N GLY A 240 -48.96 44.73 -9.61
CA GLY A 240 -49.96 45.39 -8.77
C GLY A 240 -49.47 46.79 -8.44
N SER A 241 -49.88 47.83 -9.19
CA SER A 241 -51.12 48.61 -9.08
C SER A 241 -51.14 49.59 -7.89
N GLY A 242 -51.01 50.89 -8.23
CA GLY A 242 -51.45 52.05 -7.45
C GLY A 242 -50.61 52.41 -6.21
N GLY A 243 -50.27 53.65 -5.89
CA GLY A 243 -50.67 54.95 -6.42
C GLY A 243 -50.53 56.00 -5.31
N GLY A 244 -49.90 57.14 -5.61
CA GLY A 244 -49.93 58.40 -4.84
C GLY A 244 -49.13 58.43 -3.52
N ALA A 245 -48.57 59.54 -3.05
CA ALA A 245 -48.35 60.92 -3.51
C ALA A 245 -47.24 61.51 -2.58
N PRO A 246 -46.67 62.70 -2.85
CA PRO A 246 -45.42 63.13 -2.22
C PRO A 246 -45.58 63.87 -0.89
N ARG A 247 -44.44 63.94 -0.18
CA ARG A 247 -44.09 64.72 1.03
C ARG A 247 -44.63 66.16 1.08
N PRO A 248 -44.70 66.76 2.28
CA PRO A 248 -43.51 67.38 2.91
C PRO A 248 -42.90 66.56 4.06
#